data_AF-A0AAE0S509-F1
#
_entry.id   AF-A0AAE0S509-F1
#
_cell.length_a   1.000
_cell.length_b   1.000
_cell.length_c   1.000
_cell.angle_alpha   90.00
_cell.angle_beta   90.00
_cell.angle_gamma   90.00
#
_symmetry.space_group_name_H-M   'P 1'
#
loop_
_entity.id
_entity.type
_entity.pdbx_description
1 polymer ?
#
loop_
_entity_poly.entity_id
_entity_poly.type
_entity_poly.pdbx_seq_one_letter_code
_entity_poly.pdbx_strand_id
1 'polypeptide(L)' 'MMSNCCQKKCIAPKYKDPDLNKGEAVCIDRCVAKYMEIHDRIGKKLTAMSQQDEATVKKIQAQMQQQQK' A
#
# COMPACT_ATOMS: atom_id res chain seq x y z
N MET A 1 2.44 -7.68 -5.30
CA MET A 1 1.10 -7.97 -5.86
C MET A 1 0.23 -8.62 -4.80
N MET A 2 -1.07 -8.29 -4.76
CA MET A 2 -2.07 -8.81 -3.80
C MET A 2 -1.98 -10.32 -3.56
N SER A 3 -2.03 -11.12 -4.63
CA SER A 3 -2.11 -12.58 -4.57
C SER A 3 -0.92 -13.18 -3.80
N ASN A 4 0.29 -12.72 -4.07
CA ASN A 4 1.50 -13.21 -3.38
C ASN A 4 1.50 -12.85 -1.88
N CYS A 5 0.91 -11.71 -1.51
CA CYS A 5 0.80 -11.30 -0.11
C CYS A 5 -0.17 -12.23 0.63
N CYS A 6 -1.36 -12.45 0.06
CA CYS A 6 -2.36 -13.29 0.69
C CYS A 6 -1.99 -14.77 0.69
N GLN A 7 -1.34 -15.27 -0.37
CA GLN A 7 -0.80 -16.63 -0.38
C GLN A 7 0.23 -16.81 0.75
N LYS A 8 1.22 -15.93 0.87
CA LYS A 8 2.23 -16.02 1.94
C LYS A 8 1.65 -15.88 3.35
N LYS A 9 0.53 -15.18 3.49
CA LYS A 9 -0.10 -14.91 4.79
C LYS A 9 -1.06 -16.01 5.23
N CYS A 10 -1.78 -16.60 4.29
CA CYS A 10 -2.88 -17.51 4.59
C CYS A 10 -2.59 -18.97 4.26
N ILE A 11 -1.56 -19.25 3.45
CA ILE A 11 -1.18 -20.61 3.05
C ILE A 11 0.16 -20.97 3.68
N ALA A 12 0.19 -22.09 4.40
CA ALA A 12 1.41 -22.58 5.00
C ALA A 12 2.41 -23.02 3.90
N PRO A 13 3.73 -22.81 4.09
CA PRO A 13 4.73 -23.23 3.11
C PRO A 13 4.83 -24.76 2.96
N LYS A 14 4.32 -25.52 3.95
CA LYS A 14 4.15 -26.96 3.86
C LYS A 14 2.69 -27.28 3.55
N TYR A 15 2.43 -27.67 2.32
CA TYR A 15 1.14 -28.18 1.88
C TYR A 15 0.93 -29.58 2.42
N LYS A 16 -0.13 -29.77 3.22
CA LYS A 16 -0.57 -31.09 3.69
C LYS A 16 -1.57 -31.73 2.75
N ASP A 17 -2.42 -30.91 2.16
CA ASP A 17 -3.54 -31.29 1.30
C ASP A 17 -3.51 -30.42 0.02
N PRO A 18 -4.00 -30.94 -1.12
CA PRO A 18 -4.06 -30.19 -2.37
C PRO A 18 -5.19 -29.15 -2.40
N ASP A 19 -6.20 -29.32 -1.54
CA ASP A 19 -7.36 -28.44 -1.44
C ASP A 19 -7.19 -27.40 -0.33
N LEU A 20 -7.88 -26.27 -0.48
CA LEU A 20 -7.92 -25.24 0.54
C LEU A 20 -8.77 -25.68 1.73
N ASN A 21 -8.17 -25.65 2.91
CA ASN A 21 -8.93 -25.85 4.14
C ASN A 21 -9.88 -24.68 4.39
N LYS A 22 -11.00 -24.91 5.09
CA LYS A 22 -11.99 -23.87 5.43
C LYS A 22 -11.34 -22.64 6.08
N GLY A 23 -10.31 -22.84 6.91
CA GLY A 23 -9.55 -21.76 7.54
C GLY A 23 -8.72 -20.94 6.54
N GLU A 24 -8.10 -21.58 5.56
CA GLU A 24 -7.31 -20.92 4.52
C GLU A 24 -8.20 -20.11 3.58
N ALA A 25 -9.33 -20.67 3.17
CA ALA A 25 -10.33 -19.98 2.35
C ALA A 25 -10.83 -18.69 3.04
N VAL A 26 -11.29 -18.80 4.29
CA VAL A 26 -11.76 -17.63 5.07
C VAL A 26 -10.63 -16.64 5.33
N CYS A 27 -9.39 -17.10 5.51
CA CYS A 27 -8.23 -16.21 5.64
C CYS A 27 -8.00 -15.41 4.37
N ILE A 28 -8.04 -16.05 3.20
CA ILE A 28 -7.84 -15.39 1.90
C ILE A 28 -8.87 -14.27 1.70
N ASP A 29 -10.15 -14.54 1.93
CA ASP A 29 -11.22 -13.53 1.79
C ASP A 29 -10.97 -12.31 2.68
N ARG A 30 -10.63 -12.55 3.96
CA ARG A 30 -10.27 -11.50 4.91
C ARG A 30 -8.99 -10.76 4.51
N CYS A 31 -8.02 -11.46 3.94
CA CYS A 31 -6.75 -10.87 3.50
C CYS A 31 -6.97 -9.90 2.35
N VAL A 32 -7.72 -10.31 1.32
CA VAL A 32 -8.00 -9.48 0.15
C VAL A 32 -8.75 -8.22 0.56
N ALA A 33 -9.79 -8.35 1.40
CA ALA A 33 -10.54 -7.21 1.92
C ALA A 33 -9.62 -6.20 2.63
N LYS A 34 -8.76 -6.68 3.54
CA LYS A 34 -7.83 -5.83 4.29
C LYS A 34 -6.77 -5.19 3.40
N TYR A 35 -6.23 -5.91 2.42
CA TYR A 35 -5.21 -5.35 1.54
C TYR A 35 -5.80 -4.24 0.68
N MET A 36 -7.02 -4.37 0.15
CA MET A 36 -7.64 -3.30 -0.63
C MET A 36 -7.90 -2.05 0.23
N GLU A 37 -8.40 -2.23 1.46
CA GLU A 37 -8.59 -1.13 2.41
C GLU A 37 -7.26 -0.40 2.72
N ILE A 38 -6.20 -1.16 3.00
CA ILE A 38 -4.88 -0.59 3.28
C ILE A 38 -4.28 0.07 2.03
N HIS A 39 -4.45 -0.54 0.86
CA HIS A 39 -3.95 -0.01 -0.41
C HIS A 39 -4.59 1.35 -0.73
N ASP A 40 -5.91 1.49 -0.55
CA ASP A 40 -6.62 2.76 -0.71
C ASP A 40 -6.10 3.83 0.26
N ARG A 41 -5.93 3.49 1.54
CA ARG A 41 -5.39 4.42 2.55
C ARG A 41 -3.97 4.88 2.24
N ILE A 42 -3.11 3.96 1.81
CA ILE A 42 -1.74 4.28 1.39
C ILE A 42 -1.78 5.20 0.16
N GLY A 43 -2.62 4.92 -0.83
CA GLY A 43 -2.79 5.75 -2.02
C GLY A 43 -3.15 7.18 -1.66
N LYS A 44 -4.17 7.38 -0.81
CA LYS A 44 -4.59 8.70 -0.32
C LYS A 44 -3.47 9.44 0.41
N LYS A 45 -2.75 8.75 1.28
CA LYS A 45 -1.63 9.34 2.03
C LYS A 45 -0.49 9.74 1.12
N LEU A 46 -0.14 8.90 0.14
CA LEU A 46 0.92 9.18 -0.81
C LEU A 46 0.58 10.41 -1.66
N THR A 47 -0.65 10.51 -2.18
CA THR A 47 -1.09 11.70 -2.93
C THR A 47 -1.04 12.97 -2.09
N ALA A 48 -1.50 12.91 -0.84
CA ALA A 48 -1.43 14.06 0.07
C ALA A 48 0.01 14.50 0.32
N MET A 49 0.94 13.55 0.52
CA MET A 49 2.37 13.84 0.69
C MET A 49 2.96 14.48 -0.58
N SER A 50 2.67 13.95 -1.77
CA SER A 50 3.17 14.54 -3.03
C SER A 50 2.70 15.98 -3.24
N GLN A 51 1.47 16.32 -2.86
CA GLN A 51 0.97 17.70 -2.93
C GLN A 51 1.69 18.63 -1.94
N GLN A 52 2.00 18.14 -0.73
CA GLN A 52 2.78 18.89 0.25
C GLN A 52 4.21 19.13 -0.22
N ASP A 53 4.85 18.12 -0.83
CA ASP A 53 6.20 18.22 -1.38
C ASP A 53 6.23 19.25 -2.52
N GLU A 54 5.27 19.21 -3.45
CA GLU A 54 5.19 20.18 -4.55
C GLU A 54 5.00 21.62 -4.04
N ALA A 55 4.14 21.81 -3.03
CA ALA A 55 3.95 23.12 -2.40
C ALA A 55 5.22 23.62 -1.71
N THR A 56 6.00 22.71 -1.12
CA THR A 56 7.26 23.02 -0.45
C THR A 56 8.34 23.38 -1.45
N VAL A 57 8.47 22.63 -2.55
CA VAL A 57 9.41 22.92 -3.64
C VAL A 57 9.12 24.28 -4.28
N LYS A 58 7.85 24.60 -4.54
CA LYS A 58 7.44 25.91 -5.08
C LYS A 58 7.83 27.07 -4.16
N LYS A 59 7.67 26.91 -2.83
CA LYS A 59 8.08 27.91 -1.85
C LYS A 59 9.60 28.10 -1.81
N ILE A 60 10.35 27.00 -1.85
CA ILE A 60 11.82 27.04 -1.89
C ILE A 60 12.30 27.74 -3.18
N GLN A 61 11.70 27.42 -4.33
CA GLN A 61 12.05 28.04 -5.61
C GLN A 61 11.76 29.55 -5.62
N ALA A 62 10.63 29.97 -5.06
CA ALA A 62 10.28 31.39 -4.94
C ALA A 62 11.25 32.16 -4.03
N GLN A 63 11.73 31.55 -2.94
CA GLN A 63 12.72 32.17 -2.04
C GLN A 63 14.09 32.31 -2.70
N MET A 64 14.53 31.30 -3.48
CA MET A 64 15.81 31.38 -4.21
C MET A 64 15.82 32.50 -5.27
N GLN A 65 14.70 32.74 -5.96
CA GLN A 65 14.60 33.80 -6.96
C GLN A 65 14.61 35.22 -6.35
N GLN A 66 14.16 35.37 -5.10
CA GLN A 66 14.18 36.66 -4.40
C GLN A 66 15.56 37.03 -3.83
N GLN A 67 16.42 36.07 -3.54
CA GLN A 67 17.81 36.33 -3.12
C GLN A 67 18.76 36.66 -4.29
N GLN A 68 18.34 36.44 -5.53
CA GLN A 68 19.12 36.76 -6.73
C GLN A 68 18.88 38.18 -7.29
N LYS A 69 18.05 38.99 -6.62
CA LYS A 69 17.89 40.43 -6.87
C LYS A 69 18.51 41.23 -5.73
#